data_AF-A0A7R9YI02-F1
#
_entry.id   AF-A0A7R9YI02-F1
#
_cell.length_a   1.000
_cell.length_b   1.000
_cell.length_c   1.000
_cell.angle_alpha   90.00
_cell.angle_beta   90.00
_cell.angle_gamma   90.00
#
_symmetry.space_group_name_H-M   'P 1'
#
loop_
_entity.id
_entity.type
_entity.pdbx_description
1 polymer ?
#
loop_
_entity_poly.entity_id
_entity_poly.type
_entity_poly.pdbx_seq_one_letter_code
_entity_poly.pdbx_strand_id
1 'polypeptide(L)'
;GIELRHDDATLDESLPFTHIYVFDRVFSKRTLIALAQVLTRSPFFVFVSFRPCNEWWRYGLVKVQPVAKLNCRTTGKEGCNAYVYINLERAPGFTHLKA
;
A
#
# COMPACT_ATOMS: atom_id res chain seq x y z
N GLY A 1 1.14 15.15 13.60
CA GLY A 1 1.07 13.68 13.72
C GLY A 1 0.14 13.16 12.65
N ILE A 2 0.32 11.92 12.20
CA ILE A 2 -0.61 11.24 11.28
C ILE A 2 -1.56 10.42 12.15
N GLU A 3 -2.86 10.57 11.96
CA GLU A 3 -3.90 9.87 12.71
C GLU A 3 -4.69 8.95 11.77
N LEU A 4 -4.83 7.68 12.14
CA LEU A 4 -5.63 6.69 11.40
C LEU A 4 -7.04 6.67 11.99
N ARG A 5 -8.05 6.99 11.17
CA ARG A 5 -9.47 6.93 11.53
C ARG A 5 -10.14 5.74 10.83
N HIS A 6 -11.05 5.07 11.53
CA HIS A 6 -11.98 4.11 10.92
C HIS A 6 -13.25 4.87 10.51
N ASP A 7 -13.51 4.98 9.20
CA ASP A 7 -14.66 5.72 8.66
C ASP A 7 -15.09 5.20 7.28
N ASP A 8 -16.25 5.64 6.79
CA ASP A 8 -16.75 5.38 5.44
C ASP A 8 -16.27 6.46 4.46
N ALA A 9 -15.24 6.09 3.70
CA ALA A 9 -14.66 6.90 2.64
C ALA A 9 -15.69 7.38 1.57
N THR A 10 -16.84 6.74 1.42
CA THR A 10 -17.84 7.16 0.44
C THR A 10 -18.64 8.41 0.87
N LEU A 11 -18.53 8.80 2.14
CA LEU A 11 -19.19 9.98 2.69
C LEU A 11 -18.35 11.26 2.55
N ASP A 12 -17.07 11.16 2.19
CA ASP A 12 -16.20 12.31 1.99
C ASP A 12 -16.43 12.93 0.60
N GLU A 13 -16.70 14.24 0.53
CA GLU A 13 -16.94 14.99 -0.72
C GLU A 13 -15.76 14.89 -1.71
N SER A 14 -14.55 14.74 -1.17
CA SER A 14 -13.36 14.42 -1.95
C SER A 14 -12.37 13.67 -1.09
N LEU A 15 -11.93 12.52 -1.56
CA LEU A 15 -10.77 11.84 -1.01
C LEU A 15 -9.57 12.12 -1.91
N PRO A 16 -8.51 12.76 -1.39
CA PRO A 16 -7.25 12.89 -2.12
C PRO A 16 -6.56 11.52 -2.12
N PHE A 17 -7.16 10.53 -2.78
CA PHE A 17 -6.58 9.20 -2.91
C PHE A 17 -5.27 9.29 -3.67
N THR A 18 -4.28 8.51 -3.22
CA THR A 18 -3.02 8.34 -3.94
C THR A 18 -2.83 6.94 -4.52
N HIS A 19 -3.91 6.15 -4.64
CA HIS A 19 -4.03 4.75 -5.12
C HIS A 19 -4.09 3.70 -3.99
N ILE A 20 -5.18 2.93 -3.94
CA ILE A 20 -5.36 1.76 -3.06
C ILE A 20 -5.48 0.52 -3.94
N TYR A 21 -4.59 -0.47 -3.78
CA TYR A 21 -4.59 -1.70 -4.58
C TYR A 21 -5.05 -2.92 -3.76
N VAL A 22 -6.32 -3.27 -3.86
CA VAL A 22 -6.94 -4.35 -3.03
C VAL A 22 -6.89 -5.75 -3.66
N PHE A 23 -6.42 -5.90 -4.91
CA PHE A 23 -6.57 -7.17 -5.65
C PHE A 23 -5.28 -7.96 -5.89
N ASP A 24 -4.18 -7.59 -5.24
CA ASP A 24 -2.88 -8.24 -5.44
C ASP A 24 -2.80 -9.70 -4.92
N ARG A 25 -3.76 -10.13 -4.08
CA ARG A 25 -3.89 -11.52 -3.61
C ARG A 25 -4.14 -12.51 -4.76
N VAL A 26 -4.85 -12.12 -5.82
CA VAL A 26 -5.18 -13.02 -6.95
C VAL A 26 -4.19 -12.92 -8.11
N PHE A 27 -3.24 -11.99 -8.03
CA PHE A 27 -2.27 -11.78 -9.10
C PHE A 27 -1.18 -12.85 -9.12
N SER A 28 -0.80 -13.25 -10.34
CA SER A 28 0.35 -14.12 -10.57
C SER A 28 1.65 -13.42 -10.17
N LYS A 29 2.70 -14.19 -9.88
CA LYS A 29 4.06 -13.64 -9.65
C LYS A 29 4.51 -12.71 -10.77
N ARG A 30 4.24 -13.06 -12.03
CA ARG A 30 4.61 -12.24 -13.20
C ARG A 30 3.90 -10.88 -13.17
N THR A 31 2.61 -10.89 -12.83
CA THR A 31 1.81 -9.67 -12.68
C THR A 31 2.30 -8.81 -11.53
N LEU A 32 2.66 -9.41 -10.39
CA LEU A 32 3.20 -8.68 -9.24
C LEU A 32 4.55 -8.02 -9.55
N ILE A 33 5.43 -8.69 -10.28
CA ILE A 33 6.70 -8.10 -10.74
C ILE A 33 6.44 -6.91 -11.67
N ALA A 34 5.55 -7.05 -12.65
CA ALA A 34 5.20 -5.95 -13.54
C ALA A 34 4.57 -4.77 -12.77
N LEU A 35 3.71 -5.07 -11.80
CA LEU A 35 3.07 -4.07 -10.95
C LEU A 35 4.09 -3.33 -10.08
N ALA A 36 5.06 -4.04 -9.49
CA ALA A 36 6.14 -3.41 -8.72
C ALA A 36 6.89 -2.36 -9.54
N GLN A 37 7.17 -2.64 -10.82
CA GLN A 37 7.83 -1.68 -11.73
C GLN A 37 6.98 -0.44 -12.05
N VAL A 38 5.65 -0.58 -12.06
CA VAL A 38 4.73 0.56 -12.23
C VAL A 38 4.66 1.37 -10.93
N LEU A 39 4.51 0.69 -9.79
CA LEU A 39 4.44 1.31 -8.47
C LEU A 39 5.73 2.07 -8.13
N THR A 40 6.90 1.54 -8.47
CA THR A 40 8.18 2.25 -8.29
C THR A 40 8.20 3.61 -8.98
N ARG A 41 7.49 3.79 -10.10
CA ARG A 41 7.38 5.08 -10.80
C ARG A 41 6.18 5.93 -10.37
N SER A 42 5.21 5.33 -9.69
CA SER A 42 4.00 6.01 -9.25
C SER A 42 4.25 6.90 -8.02
N PRO A 43 3.71 8.12 -7.98
CA PRO A 43 3.87 9.05 -6.87
C PRO A 43 2.85 8.82 -5.74
N PHE A 44 2.50 7.56 -5.43
CA PHE A 44 1.57 7.26 -4.33
C PHE A 44 2.15 7.61 -2.96
N PHE A 45 1.31 7.99 -1.99
CA PHE A 45 1.70 8.17 -0.58
C PHE A 45 1.48 6.88 0.23
N VAL A 46 0.30 6.26 0.06
CA VAL A 46 -0.10 5.03 0.76
C VAL A 46 -0.29 3.91 -0.25
N PHE A 47 0.12 2.71 0.13
CA PHE A 47 -0.09 1.49 -0.63
C PHE A 47 -0.65 0.42 0.30
N VAL A 48 -1.77 -0.20 -0.06
CA VAL A 48 -2.33 -1.33 0.69
C VAL A 48 -2.16 -2.57 -0.16
N SER A 49 -1.80 -3.68 0.47
CA SER A 49 -1.54 -4.93 -0.24
C SER A 49 -1.72 -6.15 0.67
N PHE A 50 -2.13 -7.28 0.10
CA PHE A 50 -2.21 -8.57 0.82
C PHE A 50 -0.90 -9.36 0.81
N ARG A 51 0.13 -8.86 0.11
CA ARG A 51 1.46 -9.46 0.05
C ARG A 51 2.36 -8.88 1.14
N PRO A 52 3.23 -9.71 1.75
CA PRO A 52 4.16 -9.24 2.77
C PRO A 52 5.28 -8.37 2.14
N CYS A 53 5.88 -7.52 2.97
CA CYS A 53 6.82 -6.49 2.51
C CYS A 53 8.04 -7.05 1.78
N ASN A 54 8.58 -8.16 2.31
CA ASN A 54 9.73 -8.85 1.73
C ASN A 54 9.48 -9.33 0.29
N GLU A 55 8.24 -9.65 -0.07
CA GLU A 55 7.89 -10.03 -1.43
C GLU A 55 7.96 -8.82 -2.37
N TRP A 56 7.45 -7.66 -1.96
CA TRP A 56 7.53 -6.42 -2.74
C TRP A 56 8.97 -5.94 -2.94
N TRP A 57 9.79 -6.00 -1.90
CA TRP A 57 11.21 -5.66 -1.99
C TRP A 57 11.95 -6.57 -2.99
N ARG A 58 11.65 -7.88 -2.99
CA ARG A 58 12.21 -8.82 -3.97
C ARG A 58 11.80 -8.51 -5.42
N TYR A 59 10.65 -7.87 -5.62
CA TYR A 59 10.17 -7.44 -6.94
C TYR A 59 10.65 -6.04 -7.34
N GLY A 60 11.46 -5.38 -6.49
CA GLY A 60 12.07 -4.08 -6.77
C GLY A 60 11.30 -2.87 -6.23
N LEU A 61 10.20 -3.06 -5.51
CA LEU A 61 9.46 -1.98 -4.86
C LEU A 61 10.07 -1.67 -3.48
N VAL A 62 11.27 -1.10 -3.45
CA VAL A 62 12.03 -0.86 -2.19
C VAL A 62 11.65 0.41 -1.46
N LYS A 63 10.94 1.34 -2.13
CA LYS A 63 10.54 2.64 -1.56
C LYS A 63 9.39 2.59 -0.55
N VAL A 64 8.90 1.40 -0.22
CA VAL A 64 7.77 1.21 0.69
C VAL A 64 8.21 0.59 2.01
N GLN A 65 7.61 1.07 3.10
CA GLN A 65 7.76 0.49 4.44
C GLN A 65 6.40 0.15 5.04
N PRO A 66 6.27 -1.03 5.69
CA PRO A 66 5.03 -1.41 6.34
C PRO A 66 4.84 -0.60 7.63
N VAL A 67 3.66 -0.02 7.81
CA VAL A 67 3.33 0.80 9.00
C VAL A 67 2.18 0.22 9.82
N ALA A 68 1.31 -0.57 9.19
CA ALA A 68 0.20 -1.21 9.88
C ALA A 68 -0.16 -2.54 9.21
N LYS A 69 -0.86 -3.39 9.98
CA LYS A 69 -1.43 -4.64 9.51
C LYS A 69 -2.89 -4.69 9.97
N LEU A 70 -3.79 -4.85 9.01
CA LEU A 70 -5.22 -4.94 9.22
C LEU A 70 -5.68 -6.38 8.99
N ASN A 71 -6.48 -6.89 9.91
CA ASN A 71 -7.12 -8.19 9.76
C ASN A 71 -8.49 -7.97 9.11
N CYS A 72 -8.65 -8.46 7.89
CA CYS A 72 -9.89 -8.38 7.14
C CYS A 72 -10.53 -9.76 7.06
N ARG A 73 -11.86 -9.81 6.99
CA ARG A 73 -12.60 -11.03 6.62
C ARG A 73 -13.24 -10.81 5.27
N THR A 74 -13.05 -11.77 4.36
CA THR A 74 -13.76 -11.77 3.09
C THR A 74 -15.24 -12.11 3.31
N THR A 75 -16.07 -11.84 2.31
CA THR A 75 -17.48 -12.26 2.29
C THR A 75 -17.64 -13.78 2.46
N GLY A 76 -16.65 -14.56 2.01
CA GLY A 76 -16.56 -16.01 2.22
C GLY A 76 -16.08 -16.44 3.61
N LYS A 77 -15.96 -15.51 4.58
CA LYS A 77 -15.45 -15.73 5.95
C LYS A 77 -13.97 -16.16 6.02
N GLU A 78 -13.21 -16.07 4.94
CA GLU A 78 -11.77 -16.27 5.00
C GLU A 78 -11.09 -15.08 5.67
N GLY A 79 -10.18 -15.33 6.61
CA GLY A 79 -9.31 -14.31 7.15
C GLY A 79 -8.22 -13.93 6.16
N CYS A 80 -8.04 -12.64 5.92
CA CYS A 80 -6.91 -12.11 5.14
C CYS A 80 -6.23 -10.96 5.88
N ASN A 81 -4.92 -10.85 5.69
CA ASN A 81 -4.12 -9.78 6.29
C ASN A 81 -3.81 -8.74 5.21
N ALA A 82 -4.33 -7.53 5.37
CA ALA A 82 -3.95 -6.40 4.55
C ALA A 82 -2.81 -5.64 5.25
N TYR A 83 -1.72 -5.42 4.54
CA TYR A 83 -0.60 -4.62 4.99
C TYR A 83 -0.74 -3.20 4.44
N VAL A 84 -0.55 -2.21 5.32
CA VAL A 84 -0.53 -0.80 4.95
C VAL A 84 0.93 -0.36 4.87
N TYR A 85 1.29 0.20 3.73
CA TYR A 85 2.61 0.68 3.41
C TYR A 85 2.60 2.19 3.18
N ILE A 86 3.67 2.86 3.58
CA ILE A 86 3.94 4.25 3.20
C ILE A 86 5.06 4.29 2.16
N ASN A 87 4.94 5.19 1.19
CA ASN A 87 6.04 5.53 0.30
C ASN A 87 6.99 6.52 1.00
N LEU A 88 8.22 6.08 1.27
CA LEU A 88 9.22 6.88 1.97
C LEU A 88 9.64 8.13 1.18
N GLU A 89 9.60 8.09 -0.15
CA GLU A 89 9.96 9.24 -1.01
C GLU A 89 8.93 10.36 -0.94
N ARG A 90 7.72 10.07 -0.45
CA ARG A 90 6.59 10.99 -0.45
C ARG A 90 6.01 11.25 0.95
N ALA A 91 6.39 10.47 1.96
CA ALA A 91 5.85 10.63 3.30
C ALA A 91 6.07 12.07 3.83
N PRO A 92 4.99 12.78 4.24
CA PRO A 92 5.11 14.14 4.76
C PRO A 92 5.95 14.14 6.03
N GLY A 93 7.12 14.79 5.98
CA GLY A 93 8.11 14.84 7.05
C GLY A 93 9.49 14.27 6.70
N PHE A 94 9.64 13.55 5.58
CA PHE A 94 10.93 13.01 5.10
C PHE A 94 11.65 13.90 4.08
N THR A 95 11.20 15.14 3.88
CA THR A 95 11.66 16.06 2.81
C THR A 95 13.11 16.59 2.96
N HIS A 96 13.94 16.02 3.84
CA HIS A 96 15.32 16.48 4.07
C HIS A 96 16.39 15.37 4.15
N LEU A 97 16.26 14.32 3.35
CA LEU A 97 17.41 13.45 3.05
C LEU A 97 17.76 13.57 1.56
N LYS A 98 18.26 14.74 1.17
CA LYS A 98 19.14 14.84 0.00
C LYS A 98 20.50 14.29 0.45
N ALA A 99 20.93 13.20 -0.17
CA ALA A 99 22.33 12.80 -0.17
C ALA A 99 23.17 13.85 -0.94
#